data_AF-A0AA36CPM3-F1
#
_entry.id   AF-A0AA36CPM3-F1
#
_cell.length_a   1.000
_cell.length_b   1.000
_cell.length_c   1.000
_cell.angle_alpha   90.00
_cell.angle_beta   90.00
_cell.angle_gamma   90.00
#
_symmetry.space_group_name_H-M   'P 1'
#
loop_
_entity.id
_entity.type
_entity.pdbx_description
1 polymer ?
#
loop_
_entity_poly.entity_id
_entity_poly.type
_entity_poly.pdbx_seq_one_letter_code
_entity_poly.pdbx_strand_id
1 'polypeptide(L)'
;MGWNACSSCHGDSSAKRTHLVLPCLGSDRIYIVDVADPRAMKLEKSIEPKKLHDLGVSFPHTSHCLANGKIMVSTLGDKDGGNRGNFLLLDGQSFEPTGNWIEADGDVAFNYDFWYQPRHNVMMSTEWGVPRLIKEGFNPAHVQQGNYGHSVHIFDWTTREKRQTIELPMPEGAIPLEYDISDPEHPKLTGQLWLGGSLHSDTGVTVKDASFKQPEPLFLKGTRIAGAPQMLQLSLDGKRLYVTMSLYRPWDRQFYPKLLETGAAMLQIDVDVEKGGMKLNNDFLVNFGEVEGGPYVAHEMRYPGGDCTSDIWL
;
A
#
# COMPACT_ATOMS: atom_id res chain seq x y z
N MET A 1 1.69 1.22 6.11
CA MET A 1 2.51 0.82 7.28
C MET A 1 3.98 0.86 6.89
N GLY A 2 4.86 1.26 7.80
CA GLY A 2 6.30 1.31 7.56
C GLY A 2 7.10 1.31 8.85
N TRP A 3 8.42 1.42 8.73
CA TRP A 3 9.34 1.39 9.87
C TRP A 3 9.74 2.78 10.32
N ASN A 4 10.05 2.93 11.61
CA ASN A 4 10.63 4.16 12.15
C ASN A 4 12.03 4.46 11.58
N ALA A 5 12.80 3.41 11.28
CA ALA A 5 14.14 3.49 10.72
C ALA A 5 14.39 2.33 9.75
N CYS A 6 15.24 2.57 8.76
CA CYS A 6 15.57 1.64 7.69
C CYS A 6 16.98 1.92 7.15
N SER A 7 17.36 1.28 6.05
CA SER A 7 18.66 1.48 5.40
C SER A 7 18.97 2.92 5.01
N SER A 8 17.97 3.81 4.92
CA SER A 8 18.23 5.23 4.66
C SER A 8 18.98 5.90 5.80
N CYS A 9 18.93 5.33 7.01
CA CYS A 9 19.65 5.80 8.20
C CYS A 9 21.06 5.22 8.31
N HIS A 10 21.66 4.67 7.24
CA HIS A 10 22.98 4.00 7.29
C HIS A 10 24.12 4.84 7.90
N GLY A 11 24.02 6.17 7.85
CA GLY A 11 24.99 7.10 8.45
C GLY A 11 24.83 7.29 9.97
N ASP A 12 23.74 6.81 10.58
CA ASP A 12 23.46 6.93 12.00
C ASP A 12 23.44 5.54 12.67
N SER A 13 24.54 5.19 13.34
CA SER A 13 24.67 3.93 14.06
C SER A 13 23.69 3.75 15.23
N SER A 14 23.10 4.85 15.71
CA SER A 14 22.11 4.83 16.80
C SER A 14 20.70 4.52 16.32
N ALA A 15 20.42 4.70 15.02
CA ALA A 15 19.13 4.38 14.44
C ALA A 15 18.85 2.86 14.52
N LYS A 16 17.70 2.50 15.10
CA LYS A 16 17.25 1.11 15.22
C LYS A 16 15.84 0.96 14.67
N ARG A 17 15.68 0.01 13.75
CA ARG A 17 14.38 -0.48 13.30
C ARG A 17 13.72 -1.27 14.43
N THR A 18 12.83 -0.61 15.15
CA THR A 18 12.23 -1.13 16.38
C THR A 18 10.74 -0.89 16.46
N HIS A 19 10.22 0.05 15.67
CA HIS A 19 8.81 0.42 15.71
C HIS A 19 8.16 0.35 14.33
N LEU A 20 6.94 -0.16 14.31
CA LEU A 20 6.04 -0.03 13.17
C LEU A 20 5.19 1.23 13.32
N VAL A 21 5.09 1.98 12.23
CA VAL A 21 4.22 3.13 12.05
C VAL A 21 3.02 2.68 11.25
N LEU A 22 1.83 2.77 11.86
CA LEU A 22 0.57 2.24 11.34
C LEU A 22 -0.44 3.36 11.05
N PRO A 23 -0.35 4.04 9.90
CA PRO A 23 -1.41 4.94 9.44
C PRO A 23 -2.74 4.19 9.27
N CYS A 24 -3.79 4.70 9.91
CA CYS A 24 -5.12 4.11 9.88
C CYS A 24 -6.06 4.98 9.04
N LEU A 25 -5.96 4.77 7.73
CA LEU A 25 -6.62 5.50 6.65
C LEU A 25 -8.02 6.04 6.99
N GLY A 26 -8.95 5.18 7.42
CA GLY A 26 -10.34 5.58 7.66
C GLY A 26 -10.56 6.44 8.90
N SER A 27 -9.70 6.29 9.91
CA SER A 27 -9.85 6.91 11.24
C SER A 27 -9.01 8.16 11.44
N ASP A 28 -8.06 8.42 10.54
CA ASP A 28 -7.02 9.46 10.66
C ASP A 28 -6.07 9.29 11.86
N ARG A 29 -6.10 8.14 12.55
CA ARG A 29 -5.15 7.82 13.61
C ARG A 29 -3.86 7.24 13.02
N ILE A 30 -2.75 7.42 13.72
CA ILE A 30 -1.51 6.66 13.46
C ILE A 30 -1.15 5.94 14.77
N TYR A 31 -0.93 4.62 14.71
CA TYR A 31 -0.38 3.88 15.84
C TYR A 31 1.11 3.64 15.68
N ILE A 32 1.82 3.70 16.81
CA ILE A 32 3.22 3.32 16.91
C ILE A 32 3.29 2.06 17.76
N VAL A 33 3.83 0.99 17.19
CA VAL A 33 3.93 -0.31 17.84
C VAL A 33 5.41 -0.67 17.99
N ASP A 34 5.86 -0.84 19.24
CA ASP A 34 7.17 -1.42 19.54
C ASP A 34 7.15 -2.90 19.15
N VAL A 35 8.09 -3.26 18.28
CA VAL A 35 8.32 -4.60 17.75
C VAL A 35 9.80 -4.99 17.84
N ALA A 36 10.57 -4.36 18.74
CA ALA A 36 11.96 -4.74 19.00
C ALA A 36 12.09 -6.23 19.34
N ASP A 37 11.10 -6.77 20.06
CA ASP A 37 10.78 -8.20 20.06
C ASP A 37 9.52 -8.46 19.22
N PRO A 38 9.64 -9.03 18.00
CA PRO A 38 8.50 -9.27 17.14
C PRO A 38 7.51 -10.32 17.68
N ARG A 39 7.87 -11.07 18.74
CA ARG A 39 6.97 -12.00 19.42
C ARG A 39 6.26 -11.37 20.62
N ALA A 40 6.66 -10.18 21.05
CA ALA A 40 6.11 -9.47 22.21
C ALA A 40 5.81 -8.01 21.87
N MET A 41 5.06 -7.81 20.78
CA MET A 41 4.69 -6.49 20.27
C MET A 41 3.83 -5.70 21.26
N LYS A 42 4.05 -4.39 21.34
CA LYS A 42 3.31 -3.50 22.25
C LYS A 42 2.88 -2.23 21.54
N LEU A 43 1.62 -1.86 21.69
CA LEU A 43 1.19 -0.52 21.30
C LEU A 43 1.85 0.49 22.24
N GLU A 44 2.74 1.32 21.70
CA GLU A 44 3.47 2.33 22.46
C GLU A 44 2.73 3.67 22.46
N LYS A 45 2.21 4.07 21.28
CA LYS A 45 1.62 5.39 21.13
C LYS A 45 0.48 5.40 20.13
N SER A 46 -0.51 6.25 20.41
CA SER A 46 -1.58 6.62 19.50
C SER A 46 -1.49 8.11 19.19
N ILE A 47 -1.35 8.44 17.90
CA ILE A 47 -1.42 9.81 17.40
C ILE A 47 -2.87 10.04 16.98
N GLU A 48 -3.62 10.76 17.81
CA GLU A 48 -5.05 10.98 17.58
C GLU A 48 -5.33 11.93 16.39
N PRO A 49 -6.47 11.75 15.70
CA PRO A 49 -6.84 12.50 14.48
C PRO A 49 -6.68 14.01 14.58
N LYS A 50 -7.02 14.58 15.75
CA LYS A 50 -6.91 16.02 16.01
C LYS A 50 -5.51 16.55 15.66
N LYS A 51 -4.43 15.80 15.93
CA LYS A 51 -3.06 16.26 15.65
C LYS A 51 -2.79 16.40 14.14
N LEU A 52 -3.40 15.55 13.31
CA LEU A 52 -3.31 15.66 11.85
C LEU A 52 -4.21 16.80 11.35
N HIS A 53 -5.43 16.89 11.89
CA HIS A 53 -6.40 17.93 11.52
C HIS A 53 -5.93 19.34 11.87
N ASP A 54 -5.19 19.51 12.99
CA ASP A 54 -4.54 20.77 13.37
C ASP A 54 -3.47 21.20 12.35
N LEU A 55 -2.88 20.25 11.62
CA LEU A 55 -1.97 20.48 10.49
C LEU A 55 -2.72 20.52 9.14
N GLY A 56 -4.05 20.46 9.19
CA GLY A 56 -4.94 20.58 8.04
C GLY A 56 -4.94 19.40 7.09
N VAL A 57 -4.51 18.21 7.55
CA VAL A 57 -4.41 16.98 6.74
C VAL A 57 -5.19 15.83 7.38
N SER A 58 -5.60 14.85 6.58
CA SER A 58 -6.31 13.63 7.00
C SER A 58 -5.99 12.45 6.07
N PHE A 59 -6.60 11.29 6.36
CA PHE A 59 -6.53 10.08 5.54
C PHE A 59 -5.07 9.64 5.29
N PRO A 60 -4.30 9.34 6.36
CA PRO A 60 -2.89 8.99 6.24
C PRO A 60 -2.73 7.57 5.67
N HIS A 61 -1.75 7.37 4.79
CA HIS A 61 -1.61 6.13 4.01
C HIS A 61 -0.21 5.52 4.08
N THR A 62 0.68 5.91 3.15
CA THR A 62 2.03 5.33 3.02
C THR A 62 2.94 5.97 4.05
N SER A 63 3.86 5.21 4.63
CA SER A 63 4.84 5.76 5.57
C SER A 63 6.26 5.27 5.27
N HIS A 64 7.21 6.19 5.20
CA HIS A 64 8.63 5.90 5.00
C HIS A 64 9.51 6.65 6.02
N CYS A 65 10.44 5.92 6.62
CA CYS A 65 11.61 6.45 7.34
C CYS A 65 12.45 7.36 6.42
N LEU A 66 12.99 8.45 6.96
CA LEU A 66 13.88 9.38 6.27
C LEU A 66 15.30 9.35 6.84
N ALA A 67 16.29 9.67 6.01
CA ALA A 67 17.71 9.71 6.39
C ALA A 67 18.03 10.67 7.54
N ASN A 68 17.22 11.71 7.71
CA ASN A 68 17.37 12.73 8.75
C ASN A 68 16.71 12.33 10.09
N GLY A 69 16.30 11.07 10.24
CA GLY A 69 15.67 10.56 11.45
C GLY A 69 14.20 10.95 11.62
N LYS A 70 13.56 11.53 10.60
CA LYS A 70 12.10 11.73 10.57
C LYS A 70 11.39 10.56 9.89
N ILE A 71 10.07 10.49 10.06
CA ILE A 71 9.19 9.60 9.30
C ILE A 71 8.26 10.48 8.47
N MET A 72 8.08 10.15 7.21
CA MET A 72 7.13 10.81 6.32
C MET A 72 5.92 9.92 6.10
N VAL A 73 4.72 10.48 6.16
CA VAL A 73 3.46 9.77 5.95
C VAL A 73 2.62 10.51 4.91
N SER A 74 2.23 9.89 3.80
CA SER A 74 1.34 10.53 2.83
C SER A 74 -0.05 10.73 3.43
N THR A 75 -0.68 11.87 3.10
CA THR A 75 -2.03 12.24 3.50
C THR A 75 -2.80 12.66 2.26
N LEU A 76 -4.01 12.13 2.09
CA LEU A 76 -4.76 12.28 0.84
C LEU A 76 -5.73 13.47 0.85
N GLY A 77 -6.11 13.97 2.03
CA GLY A 77 -7.12 15.01 2.11
C GLY A 77 -6.90 16.04 3.19
N ASP A 78 -7.76 17.04 3.14
CA ASP A 78 -7.88 18.04 4.21
C ASP A 78 -8.60 17.45 5.43
N LYS A 79 -8.66 18.22 6.51
CA LYS A 79 -9.34 17.83 7.76
C LYS A 79 -10.84 17.47 7.61
N ASP A 80 -11.48 17.92 6.53
CA ASP A 80 -12.91 17.71 6.25
C ASP A 80 -13.12 16.57 5.20
N GLY A 81 -12.04 15.89 4.80
CA GLY A 81 -12.06 14.79 3.83
C GLY A 81 -12.17 15.24 2.37
N GLY A 82 -11.90 16.51 2.08
CA GLY A 82 -11.74 17.07 0.74
C GLY A 82 -10.33 16.83 0.17
N ASN A 83 -10.07 17.42 -1.00
CA ASN A 83 -8.80 17.27 -1.72
C ASN A 83 -7.72 18.16 -1.14
N ARG A 84 -6.67 17.53 -0.58
CA ARG A 84 -5.44 18.20 -0.18
C ARG A 84 -4.36 17.16 0.04
N GLY A 85 -3.63 16.86 -1.02
CA GLY A 85 -2.47 15.99 -0.96
C GLY A 85 -1.32 16.63 -0.19
N ASN A 86 -0.75 15.90 0.77
CA ASN A 86 0.49 16.31 1.45
C ASN A 86 1.24 15.10 2.04
N PHE A 87 2.35 15.36 2.71
CA PHE A 87 3.11 14.37 3.47
C PHE A 87 3.38 14.89 4.88
N LEU A 88 2.74 14.28 5.87
CA LEU A 88 2.95 14.54 7.28
C LEU A 88 4.34 14.09 7.71
N LEU A 89 5.05 14.92 8.48
CA LEU A 89 6.34 14.59 9.06
C LEU A 89 6.20 14.28 10.55
N LEU A 90 6.65 13.10 10.97
CA LEU A 90 6.79 12.72 12.37
C LEU A 90 8.27 12.77 12.78
N ASP A 91 8.53 13.17 14.01
CA ASP A 91 9.84 12.99 14.63
C ASP A 91 10.11 11.49 14.88
N GLY A 92 11.27 10.96 14.50
CA GLY A 92 11.51 9.51 14.54
C GLY A 92 11.81 8.92 15.93
N GLN A 93 11.90 9.75 16.97
CA GLN A 93 12.10 9.31 18.36
C GLN A 93 10.83 9.51 19.19
N SER A 94 10.28 10.72 19.19
CA SER A 94 9.06 11.05 19.93
C SER A 94 7.78 10.65 19.19
N PHE A 95 7.85 10.41 17.88
CA PHE A 95 6.70 10.16 16.99
C PHE A 95 5.67 11.30 16.97
N GLU A 96 6.03 12.49 17.46
CA GLU A 96 5.14 13.65 17.38
C GLU A 96 5.10 14.20 15.95
N PRO A 97 3.91 14.60 15.45
CA PRO A 97 3.80 15.38 14.23
C PRO A 97 4.58 16.70 14.35
N THR A 98 5.42 16.97 13.35
CA THR A 98 6.29 18.16 13.29
C THR A 98 5.90 19.15 12.20
N GLY A 99 4.96 18.79 11.33
CA GLY A 99 4.50 19.62 10.22
C GLY A 99 4.26 18.82 8.95
N ASN A 100 4.09 19.53 7.84
CA ASN A 100 3.91 18.98 6.50
C ASN A 100 5.21 19.15 5.69
N TRP A 101 5.46 18.26 4.74
CA TRP A 101 6.63 18.34 3.87
C TRP A 101 6.44 19.34 2.73
N ILE A 102 5.23 19.38 2.15
CA ILE A 102 4.84 20.43 1.21
C ILE A 102 4.37 21.63 2.02
N GLU A 103 4.92 22.81 1.70
CA GLU A 103 4.55 24.08 2.30
C GLU A 103 3.08 24.47 2.01
N ALA A 104 2.54 25.43 2.76
CA ALA A 104 1.10 25.72 2.77
C ALA A 104 0.51 26.16 1.42
N ASP A 105 1.33 26.73 0.54
CA ASP A 105 1.01 27.19 -0.82
C ASP A 105 1.29 26.14 -1.90
N GLY A 106 1.79 24.95 -1.53
CA GLY A 106 2.07 23.89 -2.49
C GLY A 106 0.79 23.28 -3.06
N ASP A 107 0.75 23.19 -4.39
CA ASP A 107 -0.38 22.70 -5.15
C ASP A 107 -0.29 21.18 -5.38
N VAL A 108 -1.03 20.39 -4.60
CA VAL A 108 -1.24 18.95 -4.83
C VAL A 108 -2.68 18.61 -4.44
N ALA A 109 -3.55 18.47 -5.44
CA ALA A 109 -4.97 18.20 -5.20
C ALA A 109 -5.20 16.77 -4.66
N PHE A 110 -4.58 15.78 -5.29
CA PHE A 110 -4.67 14.38 -4.90
C PHE A 110 -3.31 13.84 -4.48
N ASN A 111 -3.34 12.86 -3.58
CA ASN A 111 -2.15 12.09 -3.22
C ASN A 111 -2.56 10.62 -3.05
N TYR A 112 -1.59 9.76 -2.86
CA TYR A 112 -1.77 8.37 -2.48
C TYR A 112 -0.45 7.82 -1.95
N ASP A 113 0.36 7.26 -2.85
CA ASP A 113 1.63 6.64 -2.55
C ASP A 113 2.78 7.56 -2.95
N PHE A 114 3.96 7.33 -2.36
CA PHE A 114 5.15 8.08 -2.72
C PHE A 114 6.42 7.29 -2.46
N TRP A 115 7.44 7.62 -3.24
CA TRP A 115 8.79 7.13 -3.03
C TRP A 115 9.80 8.23 -3.34
N TYR A 116 10.99 8.15 -2.74
CA TYR A 116 12.00 9.19 -2.92
C TYR A 116 13.41 8.60 -3.11
N GLN A 117 14.23 9.34 -3.85
CA GLN A 117 15.65 9.04 -4.09
C GLN A 117 16.50 10.31 -3.90
N PRO A 118 17.02 10.55 -2.69
CA PRO A 118 17.79 11.75 -2.35
C PRO A 118 19.06 11.93 -3.18
N ARG A 119 19.74 10.83 -3.56
CA ARG A 119 20.93 10.88 -4.45
C ARG A 119 20.62 11.48 -5.83
N HIS A 120 19.38 11.36 -6.28
CA HIS A 120 18.89 11.92 -7.53
C HIS A 120 18.06 13.19 -7.33
N ASN A 121 18.01 13.71 -6.10
CA ASN A 121 17.23 14.88 -5.69
C ASN A 121 15.74 14.82 -6.11
N VAL A 122 15.13 13.63 -6.04
CA VAL A 122 13.76 13.42 -6.53
C VAL A 122 12.86 12.74 -5.50
N MET A 123 11.61 13.17 -5.46
CA MET A 123 10.49 12.41 -4.88
C MET A 123 9.38 12.33 -5.92
N MET A 124 8.70 11.18 -5.97
CA MET A 124 7.55 10.95 -6.82
C MET A 124 6.35 10.56 -5.98
N SER A 125 5.17 11.07 -6.32
CA SER A 125 3.91 10.64 -5.70
C SER A 125 2.82 10.40 -6.73
N THR A 126 1.85 9.57 -6.36
CA THR A 126 0.70 9.21 -7.19
C THR A 126 -0.59 9.76 -6.59
N GLU A 127 -1.69 9.60 -7.32
CA GLU A 127 -3.00 10.09 -6.91
C GLU A 127 -4.01 8.95 -6.73
N TRP A 128 -4.94 9.09 -5.77
CA TRP A 128 -6.12 8.23 -5.67
C TRP A 128 -7.42 9.01 -5.91
N GLY A 129 -7.98 9.63 -4.88
CA GLY A 129 -9.25 10.35 -5.00
C GLY A 129 -9.67 11.03 -3.70
N VAL A 130 -10.83 11.67 -3.73
CA VAL A 130 -11.35 12.45 -2.60
C VAL A 130 -11.67 11.51 -1.42
N PRO A 131 -11.03 11.66 -0.24
CA PRO A 131 -11.22 10.74 0.88
C PRO A 131 -12.66 10.51 1.33
N ARG A 132 -13.48 11.57 1.41
CA ARG A 132 -14.90 11.43 1.81
C ARG A 132 -15.69 10.54 0.84
N LEU A 133 -15.35 10.54 -0.45
CA LEU A 133 -16.02 9.73 -1.47
C LEU A 133 -15.45 8.31 -1.51
N ILE A 134 -14.14 8.13 -1.31
CA ILE A 134 -13.52 6.81 -1.19
C ILE A 134 -14.15 6.00 -0.04
N LYS A 135 -14.41 6.66 1.10
CA LYS A 135 -15.04 6.07 2.29
C LYS A 135 -16.44 5.49 2.02
N GLU A 136 -17.13 5.96 0.98
CA GLU A 136 -18.46 5.49 0.59
C GLU A 136 -18.44 4.24 -0.31
N GLY A 137 -17.27 3.89 -0.85
CA GLY A 137 -17.10 2.85 -1.85
C GLY A 137 -16.82 3.41 -3.25
N PHE A 138 -16.46 2.53 -4.18
CA PHE A 138 -16.25 2.89 -5.56
C PHE A 138 -17.57 3.28 -6.24
N ASN A 139 -17.55 4.40 -6.97
CA ASN A 139 -18.65 4.87 -7.80
C ASN A 139 -18.07 5.41 -9.11
N PRO A 140 -18.37 4.79 -10.28
CA PRO A 140 -17.89 5.25 -11.58
C PRO A 140 -18.26 6.70 -11.90
N ALA A 141 -19.40 7.20 -11.39
CA ALA A 141 -19.80 8.59 -11.61
C ALA A 141 -18.82 9.58 -10.96
N HIS A 142 -18.21 9.23 -9.83
CA HIS A 142 -17.21 10.07 -9.17
C HIS A 142 -15.95 10.22 -10.03
N VAL A 143 -15.57 9.20 -10.80
CA VAL A 143 -14.45 9.28 -11.77
C VAL A 143 -14.77 10.30 -12.86
N GLN A 144 -15.97 10.23 -13.45
CA GLN A 144 -16.41 11.18 -14.49
C GLN A 144 -16.53 12.62 -13.98
N GLN A 145 -16.78 12.80 -12.69
CA GLN A 145 -16.86 14.09 -12.03
C GLN A 145 -15.48 14.66 -11.64
N GLY A 146 -14.38 13.95 -11.94
CA GLY A 146 -13.02 14.40 -11.63
C GLY A 146 -12.63 14.23 -10.15
N ASN A 147 -13.28 13.32 -9.42
CA ASN A 147 -12.98 13.05 -8.01
C ASN A 147 -11.90 11.97 -7.77
N TYR A 148 -11.31 11.46 -8.86
CA TYR A 148 -10.18 10.54 -8.84
C TYR A 148 -9.05 11.13 -9.67
N GLY A 149 -7.85 11.11 -9.11
CA GLY A 149 -6.66 11.58 -9.80
C GLY A 149 -6.15 10.56 -10.82
N HIS A 150 -5.30 11.03 -11.71
CA HIS A 150 -4.73 10.26 -12.82
C HIS A 150 -3.31 10.74 -13.15
N SER A 151 -2.59 11.27 -12.17
CA SER A 151 -1.28 11.87 -12.38
C SER A 151 -0.19 11.26 -11.49
N VAL A 152 1.04 11.47 -11.92
CA VAL A 152 2.25 11.31 -11.12
C VAL A 152 2.88 12.68 -10.94
N HIS A 153 3.20 13.04 -9.71
CA HIS A 153 3.90 14.30 -9.40
C HIS A 153 5.38 14.04 -9.14
N ILE A 154 6.24 14.87 -9.71
CA ILE A 154 7.69 14.85 -9.48
C ILE A 154 8.07 16.10 -8.70
N PHE A 155 8.77 15.90 -7.59
CA PHE A 155 9.22 16.94 -6.69
C PHE A 155 10.74 16.99 -6.64
N ASP A 156 11.27 18.19 -6.49
CA ASP A 156 12.63 18.42 -6.05
C ASP A 156 12.73 18.06 -4.57
N TRP A 157 13.54 17.05 -4.25
CA TRP A 157 13.64 16.55 -2.87
C TRP A 157 14.20 17.60 -1.91
N THR A 158 15.16 18.42 -2.37
CA THR A 158 15.85 19.39 -1.54
C THR A 158 15.00 20.63 -1.32
N THR A 159 14.42 21.20 -2.38
CA THR A 159 13.59 22.41 -2.27
C THR A 159 12.16 22.12 -1.85
N ARG A 160 11.71 20.86 -1.96
CA ARG A 160 10.33 20.39 -1.69
C ARG A 160 9.27 20.97 -2.63
N GLU A 161 9.71 21.46 -3.78
CA GLU A 161 8.84 22.06 -4.79
C GLU A 161 8.40 21.01 -5.81
N LYS A 162 7.11 21.01 -6.17
CA LYS A 162 6.60 20.24 -7.30
C LYS A 162 7.20 20.80 -8.59
N ARG A 163 7.97 19.98 -9.31
CA ARG A 163 8.63 20.33 -10.58
C ARG A 163 7.79 19.98 -11.78
N GLN A 164 7.06 18.88 -11.71
CA GLN A 164 6.30 18.36 -12.84
C GLN A 164 5.07 17.58 -12.36
N THR A 165 4.01 17.63 -13.16
CA THR A 165 2.91 16.67 -13.12
C THR A 165 2.90 15.94 -14.46
N ILE A 166 2.87 14.61 -14.42
CA ILE A 166 2.69 13.75 -15.57
C ILE A 166 1.26 13.22 -15.50
N GLU A 167 0.41 13.68 -16.39
CA GLU A 167 -0.95 13.15 -16.52
C GLU A 167 -0.93 11.83 -17.29
N LEU A 168 -1.60 10.82 -16.75
CA LEU A 168 -1.81 9.54 -17.41
C LEU A 168 -3.09 9.62 -18.25
N PRO A 169 -3.09 9.14 -19.51
CA PRO A 169 -4.26 9.21 -20.39
C PRO A 169 -5.46 8.47 -19.80
N MET A 170 -6.62 9.10 -19.73
CA MET A 170 -7.85 8.45 -19.28
C MET A 170 -8.65 7.86 -20.46
N PRO A 171 -9.34 6.71 -20.28
CA PRO A 171 -9.50 5.96 -19.03
C PRO A 171 -8.36 4.97 -18.69
N GLU A 172 -7.41 4.73 -19.59
CA GLU A 172 -6.42 3.63 -19.47
C GLU A 172 -5.38 3.84 -18.36
N GLY A 173 -5.13 5.08 -17.97
CA GLY A 173 -4.13 5.51 -17.00
C GLY A 173 -4.67 5.74 -15.59
N ALA A 174 -5.94 5.42 -15.34
CA ALA A 174 -6.49 5.45 -13.99
C ALA A 174 -5.81 4.38 -13.12
N ILE A 175 -5.26 4.76 -11.97
CA ILE A 175 -4.71 3.83 -10.95
C ILE A 175 -3.53 3.00 -11.52
N PRO A 176 -2.30 3.56 -11.58
CA PRO A 176 -1.14 2.84 -12.12
C PRO A 176 -0.72 1.65 -11.23
N LEU A 177 -0.42 0.49 -11.86
CA LEU A 177 0.02 -0.78 -11.22
C LEU A 177 1.19 -1.44 -12.00
N GLU A 178 1.76 -2.56 -11.54
CA GLU A 178 3.10 -3.07 -11.94
C GLU A 178 3.16 -4.24 -12.97
N TYR A 179 4.26 -4.29 -13.75
CA TYR A 179 4.64 -5.28 -14.79
C TYR A 179 6.12 -5.69 -14.67
N ASP A 180 6.56 -6.80 -15.28
CA ASP A 180 8.00 -7.05 -15.51
C ASP A 180 8.50 -6.11 -16.60
N ILE A 181 9.24 -5.10 -16.14
CA ILE A 181 9.73 -3.96 -16.91
C ILE A 181 11.26 -3.98 -17.04
N SER A 182 11.90 -5.15 -16.92
CA SER A 182 13.36 -5.26 -17.12
C SER A 182 13.78 -4.74 -18.50
N ASP A 183 12.91 -4.92 -19.51
CA ASP A 183 12.89 -4.17 -20.76
C ASP A 183 11.53 -3.43 -20.86
N PRO A 184 11.48 -2.13 -20.53
CA PRO A 184 10.22 -1.38 -20.51
C PRO A 184 9.53 -1.27 -21.87
N GLU A 185 10.27 -1.46 -22.97
CA GLU A 185 9.69 -1.41 -24.32
C GLU A 185 9.03 -2.75 -24.71
N HIS A 186 9.41 -3.85 -24.06
CA HIS A 186 8.94 -5.20 -24.40
C HIS A 186 8.66 -6.05 -23.14
N PRO A 187 7.61 -5.73 -22.36
CA PRO A 187 7.23 -6.54 -21.21
C PRO A 187 6.91 -7.97 -21.64
N LYS A 188 7.42 -8.97 -20.89
CA LYS A 188 7.28 -10.40 -21.20
C LYS A 188 6.50 -11.12 -20.11
N LEU A 189 5.50 -11.92 -20.52
CA LEU A 189 4.81 -12.82 -19.59
C LEU A 189 5.67 -14.07 -19.34
N THR A 190 6.22 -14.20 -18.13
CA THR A 190 7.08 -15.33 -17.73
C THR A 190 6.35 -16.37 -16.88
N GLY A 191 5.18 -16.04 -16.34
CA GLY A 191 4.33 -16.94 -15.57
C GLY A 191 2.98 -16.30 -15.20
N GLN A 192 1.99 -17.12 -14.87
CA GLN A 192 0.67 -16.66 -14.44
C GLN A 192 0.11 -17.60 -13.36
N LEU A 193 -0.49 -17.03 -12.32
CA LEU A 193 -1.17 -17.77 -11.25
C LEU A 193 -2.58 -17.20 -11.04
N TRP A 194 -3.56 -18.08 -10.86
CA TRP A 194 -4.94 -17.73 -10.53
C TRP A 194 -5.16 -17.98 -9.03
N LEU A 195 -5.14 -16.89 -8.25
CA LEU A 195 -5.16 -16.97 -6.78
C LEU A 195 -6.49 -16.52 -6.16
N GLY A 196 -7.31 -15.83 -6.94
CA GLY A 196 -8.60 -15.29 -6.53
C GLY A 196 -9.19 -14.38 -7.61
N GLY A 197 -10.20 -13.61 -7.22
CA GLY A 197 -10.86 -12.62 -8.07
C GLY A 197 -12.04 -13.18 -8.85
N SER A 198 -12.72 -12.25 -9.53
CA SER A 198 -14.04 -12.48 -10.12
C SER A 198 -14.03 -13.30 -11.41
N LEU A 199 -12.88 -13.83 -11.85
CA LEU A 199 -12.81 -14.64 -13.07
C LEU A 199 -13.01 -16.13 -12.80
N HIS A 200 -13.03 -16.56 -11.54
CA HIS A 200 -13.25 -17.96 -11.17
C HIS A 200 -14.66 -18.45 -11.55
N SER A 201 -14.77 -19.72 -11.93
CA SER A 201 -16.00 -20.35 -12.42
C SER A 201 -17.19 -20.28 -11.46
N ASP A 202 -16.94 -20.12 -10.15
CA ASP A 202 -17.96 -20.05 -9.10
C ASP A 202 -18.45 -18.63 -8.75
N THR A 203 -17.95 -17.61 -9.45
CA THR A 203 -18.24 -16.19 -9.15
C THR A 203 -19.49 -15.66 -9.85
N GLY A 204 -20.03 -16.40 -10.82
CA GLY A 204 -21.17 -15.98 -11.63
C GLY A 204 -20.85 -14.89 -12.66
N VAL A 205 -19.58 -14.50 -12.81
CA VAL A 205 -19.15 -13.58 -13.89
C VAL A 205 -19.04 -14.32 -15.20
N THR A 206 -19.64 -13.75 -16.25
CA THR A 206 -19.53 -14.26 -17.63
C THR A 206 -18.36 -13.59 -18.35
N VAL A 207 -17.39 -14.39 -18.79
CA VAL A 207 -16.33 -13.92 -19.69
C VAL A 207 -16.81 -13.97 -21.14
N LYS A 208 -16.74 -12.84 -21.85
CA LYS A 208 -17.20 -12.72 -23.25
C LYS A 208 -16.21 -13.29 -24.26
N ASP A 209 -14.94 -13.36 -23.89
CA ASP A 209 -13.92 -14.00 -24.72
C ASP A 209 -14.12 -15.51 -24.66
N ALA A 210 -14.65 -16.08 -25.74
CA ALA A 210 -14.91 -17.50 -25.84
C ALA A 210 -13.65 -18.37 -25.80
N SER A 211 -12.46 -17.79 -26.05
CA SER A 211 -11.18 -18.50 -25.94
C SER A 211 -10.69 -18.59 -24.50
N PHE A 212 -11.20 -17.74 -23.61
CA PHE A 212 -10.80 -17.71 -22.21
C PHE A 212 -11.57 -18.75 -21.40
N LYS A 213 -10.85 -19.74 -20.88
CA LYS A 213 -11.40 -20.71 -19.92
C LYS A 213 -11.27 -20.15 -18.50
N GLN A 214 -12.39 -19.92 -17.84
CA GLN A 214 -12.40 -19.47 -16.44
C GLN A 214 -11.70 -20.50 -15.54
N PRO A 215 -10.81 -20.06 -14.63
CA PRO A 215 -10.13 -20.95 -13.70
C PRO A 215 -11.10 -21.53 -12.65
N GLU A 216 -10.81 -22.75 -12.20
CA GLU A 216 -11.51 -23.36 -11.07
C GLU A 216 -11.18 -22.65 -9.76
N PRO A 217 -12.12 -22.57 -8.80
CA PRO A 217 -11.93 -21.80 -7.59
C PRO A 217 -10.76 -22.35 -6.77
N LEU A 218 -9.90 -21.46 -6.26
CA LEU A 218 -8.76 -21.89 -5.46
C LEU A 218 -9.21 -22.33 -4.06
N PHE A 219 -8.90 -23.58 -3.74
CA PHE A 219 -8.94 -24.12 -2.38
C PHE A 219 -7.52 -24.43 -1.92
N LEU A 220 -7.14 -23.91 -0.75
CA LEU A 220 -5.86 -24.20 -0.13
C LEU A 220 -6.09 -24.68 1.29
N LYS A 221 -5.55 -25.85 1.64
CA LYS A 221 -5.72 -26.48 2.96
C LYS A 221 -7.19 -26.56 3.43
N GLY A 222 -8.11 -26.80 2.49
CA GLY A 222 -9.55 -26.88 2.75
C GLY A 222 -10.29 -25.53 2.74
N THR A 223 -9.58 -24.40 2.67
CA THR A 223 -10.15 -23.06 2.66
C THR A 223 -10.30 -22.53 1.24
N ARG A 224 -11.52 -22.09 0.88
CA ARG A 224 -11.80 -21.35 -0.37
C ARG A 224 -11.22 -19.93 -0.27
N ILE A 225 -10.31 -19.56 -1.17
CA ILE A 225 -9.64 -18.24 -1.12
C ILE A 225 -10.56 -17.15 -1.69
N ALA A 226 -11.16 -16.35 -0.81
CA ALA A 226 -11.98 -15.19 -1.20
C ALA A 226 -11.13 -13.95 -1.50
N GLY A 227 -11.74 -12.97 -2.18
CA GLY A 227 -11.04 -11.76 -2.63
C GLY A 227 -10.16 -12.02 -3.86
N ALA A 228 -9.24 -11.11 -4.13
CA ALA A 228 -8.25 -11.20 -5.20
C ALA A 228 -6.88 -10.75 -4.68
N PRO A 229 -5.76 -11.18 -5.28
CA PRO A 229 -4.44 -10.64 -4.97
C PRO A 229 -4.44 -9.11 -4.94
N GLN A 230 -3.95 -8.53 -3.84
CA GLN A 230 -3.92 -7.09 -3.63
C GLN A 230 -2.51 -6.64 -3.21
N MET A 231 -2.08 -6.78 -1.94
CA MET A 231 -0.70 -6.44 -1.58
C MET A 231 0.23 -7.60 -1.91
N LEU A 232 1.41 -7.24 -2.40
CA LEU A 232 2.49 -8.13 -2.77
C LEU A 232 3.74 -7.77 -1.96
N GLN A 233 4.42 -8.77 -1.41
CA GLN A 233 5.68 -8.54 -0.69
C GLN A 233 6.72 -9.60 -1.01
N LEU A 234 7.77 -9.20 -1.74
CA LEU A 234 8.87 -10.07 -2.10
C LEU A 234 9.93 -10.12 -0.98
N SER A 235 10.43 -11.32 -0.68
CA SER A 235 11.56 -11.51 0.23
C SER A 235 12.85 -10.94 -0.36
N LEU A 236 13.80 -10.53 0.51
CA LEU A 236 15.06 -9.92 0.07
C LEU A 236 15.92 -10.82 -0.84
N ASP A 237 15.81 -12.15 -0.72
CA ASP A 237 16.48 -13.10 -1.61
C ASP A 237 15.72 -13.33 -2.93
N GLY A 238 14.58 -12.67 -3.13
CA GLY A 238 13.75 -12.77 -4.33
C GLY A 238 12.98 -14.07 -4.50
N LYS A 239 13.05 -15.00 -3.55
CA LYS A 239 12.56 -16.37 -3.71
C LYS A 239 11.13 -16.62 -3.21
N ARG A 240 10.57 -15.71 -2.40
CA ARG A 240 9.23 -15.85 -1.80
C ARG A 240 8.45 -14.57 -1.97
N LEU A 241 7.32 -14.66 -2.65
CA LEU A 241 6.37 -13.56 -2.82
C LEU A 241 5.14 -13.85 -1.98
N TYR A 242 4.85 -13.01 -1.00
CA TYR A 242 3.64 -13.11 -0.18
C TYR A 242 2.53 -12.23 -0.73
N VAL A 243 1.30 -12.73 -0.65
CA VAL A 243 0.11 -12.09 -1.24
C VAL A 243 -1.03 -12.05 -0.23
N THR A 244 -1.67 -10.91 -0.08
CA THR A 244 -2.92 -10.72 0.69
C THR A 244 -4.04 -10.20 -0.21
N MET A 245 -5.29 -10.17 0.31
CA MET A 245 -6.49 -10.12 -0.52
C MET A 245 -7.36 -8.85 -0.38
N SER A 246 -7.11 -8.01 0.62
CA SER A 246 -7.97 -6.86 0.95
C SER A 246 -7.40 -5.57 0.39
N LEU A 247 -8.24 -4.74 -0.24
CA LEU A 247 -7.85 -3.39 -0.68
C LEU A 247 -8.26 -2.35 0.36
N TYR A 248 -9.57 -2.19 0.53
CA TYR A 248 -10.15 -1.21 1.41
C TYR A 248 -11.58 -1.63 1.72
N ARG A 249 -11.94 -1.67 3.01
CA ARG A 249 -13.14 -2.38 3.48
C ARG A 249 -14.47 -2.01 2.77
N PRO A 250 -14.79 -0.71 2.50
CA PRO A 250 -15.97 -0.36 1.72
C PRO A 250 -15.96 -0.92 0.28
N TRP A 251 -14.78 -0.98 -0.35
CA TRP A 251 -14.61 -1.50 -1.72
C TRP A 251 -14.64 -3.03 -1.70
N ASP A 252 -13.97 -3.67 -0.75
CA ASP A 252 -14.02 -5.12 -0.55
C ASP A 252 -15.47 -5.59 -0.37
N ARG A 253 -16.30 -4.82 0.36
CA ARG A 253 -17.73 -5.12 0.49
C ARG A 253 -18.47 -5.12 -0.85
N GLN A 254 -18.14 -4.19 -1.73
CA GLN A 254 -18.79 -4.05 -3.04
C GLN A 254 -18.36 -5.15 -4.01
N PHE A 255 -17.06 -5.41 -4.09
CA PHE A 255 -16.49 -6.31 -5.10
C PHE A 255 -16.36 -7.76 -4.63
N TYR A 256 -16.07 -7.97 -3.34
CA TYR A 256 -15.80 -9.27 -2.74
C TYR A 256 -16.49 -9.43 -1.38
N PRO A 257 -17.83 -9.34 -1.28
CA PRO A 257 -18.54 -9.37 0.01
C PRO A 257 -18.19 -10.61 0.85
N LYS A 258 -18.00 -11.76 0.20
CA LYS A 258 -17.57 -13.01 0.85
C LYS A 258 -16.22 -12.89 1.57
N LEU A 259 -15.30 -12.02 1.12
CA LEU A 259 -14.03 -11.75 1.80
C LEU A 259 -14.25 -11.24 3.23
N LEU A 260 -15.28 -10.42 3.44
CA LEU A 260 -15.63 -9.89 4.77
C LEU A 260 -16.33 -10.92 5.65
N GLU A 261 -16.91 -11.97 5.06
CA GLU A 261 -17.58 -13.06 5.77
C GLU A 261 -16.60 -14.15 6.19
N THR A 262 -15.68 -14.52 5.29
CA THR A 262 -14.74 -15.62 5.51
C THR A 262 -13.41 -15.18 6.11
N GLY A 263 -13.10 -13.88 6.06
CA GLY A 263 -11.76 -13.36 6.32
C GLY A 263 -10.83 -13.52 5.12
N ALA A 264 -9.75 -12.74 5.13
CA ALA A 264 -8.72 -12.80 4.10
C ALA A 264 -7.74 -13.95 4.34
N ALA A 265 -6.96 -14.25 3.31
CA ALA A 265 -5.81 -15.15 3.39
C ALA A 265 -4.52 -14.39 3.11
N MET A 266 -3.41 -14.92 3.65
CA MET A 266 -2.08 -14.66 3.11
C MET A 266 -1.51 -15.94 2.50
N LEU A 267 -1.09 -15.84 1.25
CA LEU A 267 -0.50 -16.92 0.47
C LEU A 267 1.00 -16.67 0.27
N GLN A 268 1.75 -17.73 -0.03
CA GLN A 268 3.15 -17.63 -0.46
C GLN A 268 3.28 -18.23 -1.86
N ILE A 269 4.01 -17.54 -2.72
CA ILE A 269 4.41 -17.97 -4.05
C ILE A 269 5.93 -18.18 -4.02
N ASP A 270 6.37 -19.34 -4.44
CA ASP A 270 7.78 -19.64 -4.65
C ASP A 270 8.20 -19.09 -6.02
N VAL A 271 9.30 -18.34 -6.04
CA VAL A 271 9.86 -17.67 -7.23
C VAL A 271 11.18 -18.34 -7.58
N ASP A 272 11.29 -18.86 -8.81
CA ASP A 272 12.55 -19.40 -9.33
C ASP A 272 13.37 -18.26 -9.93
N VAL A 273 14.31 -17.73 -9.15
CA VAL A 273 15.19 -16.63 -9.57
C VAL A 273 16.28 -17.05 -10.55
N GLU A 274 16.52 -18.35 -10.75
CA GLU A 274 17.56 -18.85 -11.65
C GLU A 274 17.01 -19.14 -13.05
N LYS A 275 15.82 -19.74 -13.12
CA LYS A 275 15.19 -20.15 -14.39
C LYS A 275 14.01 -19.28 -14.78
N GLY A 276 13.55 -18.42 -13.88
CA GLY A 276 12.29 -17.71 -14.01
C GLY A 276 11.09 -18.61 -13.72
N GLY A 277 9.95 -17.96 -13.43
CA GLY A 277 8.69 -18.63 -13.15
C GLY A 277 8.29 -18.57 -11.67
N MET A 278 7.01 -18.86 -11.43
CA MET A 278 6.37 -18.74 -10.12
C MET A 278 5.41 -19.91 -9.89
N LYS A 279 5.33 -20.39 -8.64
CA LYS A 279 4.41 -21.45 -8.24
C LYS A 279 3.80 -21.16 -6.87
N LEU A 280 2.49 -21.39 -6.72
CA LEU A 280 1.84 -21.33 -5.41
C LEU A 280 2.45 -22.40 -4.47
N ASN A 281 2.87 -21.96 -3.28
CA ASN A 281 3.28 -22.87 -2.20
C ASN A 281 2.03 -23.43 -1.52
N ASN A 282 1.74 -24.72 -1.76
CA ASN A 282 0.54 -25.36 -1.22
C ASN A 282 0.62 -25.68 0.29
N ASP A 283 1.79 -25.52 0.90
CA ASP A 283 2.00 -25.80 2.32
C ASP A 283 1.85 -24.55 3.21
N PHE A 284 1.83 -23.35 2.61
CA PHE A 284 1.73 -22.08 3.32
C PHE A 284 0.33 -21.45 3.17
N LEU A 285 -0.37 -21.27 4.29
CA LEU A 285 -1.60 -20.49 4.38
C LEU A 285 -1.68 -19.84 5.76
N VAL A 286 -1.91 -18.54 5.80
CA VAL A 286 -2.44 -17.87 6.99
C VAL A 286 -3.88 -17.50 6.71
N ASN A 287 -4.81 -18.08 7.48
CA ASN A 287 -6.24 -17.83 7.37
C ASN A 287 -6.67 -16.81 8.44
N PHE A 288 -6.92 -15.56 8.03
CA PHE A 288 -7.35 -14.50 8.95
C PHE A 288 -8.82 -14.61 9.38
N GLY A 289 -9.57 -15.53 8.78
CA GLY A 289 -10.91 -15.91 9.24
C GLY A 289 -10.90 -16.73 10.53
N GLU A 290 -9.81 -17.43 10.81
CA GLU A 290 -9.65 -18.30 11.99
C GLU A 290 -9.02 -17.59 13.19
N VAL A 291 -8.56 -16.36 13.01
CA VAL A 291 -7.97 -15.55 14.09
C VAL A 291 -9.09 -15.07 15.03
N GLU A 292 -8.90 -15.28 16.33
CA GLU A 292 -9.86 -14.87 17.37
C GLU A 292 -10.18 -13.38 17.27
N GLY A 293 -11.48 -13.03 17.32
CA GLY A 293 -11.96 -11.66 17.15
C GLY A 293 -12.21 -11.25 15.68
N GLY A 294 -11.92 -12.13 14.73
CA GLY A 294 -12.17 -11.94 13.30
C GLY A 294 -13.64 -12.15 12.88
N PRO A 295 -13.91 -12.27 11.56
CA PRO A 295 -12.93 -12.38 10.48
C PRO A 295 -12.15 -11.08 10.22
N TYR A 296 -10.83 -11.18 10.06
CA TYR A 296 -9.99 -10.05 9.68
C TYR A 296 -9.65 -10.06 8.18
N VAL A 297 -9.39 -8.87 7.64
CA VAL A 297 -8.99 -8.68 6.25
C VAL A 297 -7.58 -8.08 6.19
N ALA A 298 -6.59 -8.93 5.91
CA ALA A 298 -5.20 -8.55 5.85
C ALA A 298 -4.91 -7.73 4.59
N HIS A 299 -4.15 -6.65 4.77
CA HIS A 299 -3.74 -5.71 3.73
C HIS A 299 -2.22 -5.76 3.57
N GLU A 300 -1.47 -4.86 4.19
CA GLU A 300 -0.02 -4.77 4.06
C GLU A 300 0.73 -5.66 5.06
N MET A 301 1.94 -6.10 4.69
CA MET A 301 2.83 -6.92 5.51
C MET A 301 4.24 -6.35 5.51
N ARG A 302 4.98 -6.52 6.60
CA ARG A 302 6.37 -6.06 6.71
C ARG A 302 7.25 -7.14 7.32
N TYR A 303 8.43 -7.34 6.75
CA TYR A 303 9.41 -8.28 7.28
C TYR A 303 10.18 -7.63 8.43
N PRO A 304 10.46 -8.35 9.54
CA PRO A 304 11.23 -7.79 10.66
C PRO A 304 12.61 -7.24 10.25
N GLY A 305 13.23 -7.90 9.25
CA GLY A 305 14.53 -7.53 8.69
C GLY A 305 14.46 -6.52 7.55
N GLY A 306 13.28 -5.98 7.21
CA GLY A 306 13.06 -5.16 6.03
C GLY A 306 12.78 -6.01 4.79
N ASP A 307 12.19 -5.39 3.79
CA ASP A 307 11.66 -5.99 2.58
C ASP A 307 11.80 -5.04 1.38
N CYS A 308 11.45 -5.54 0.19
CA CYS A 308 11.64 -4.82 -1.07
C CYS A 308 10.88 -3.50 -1.18
N THR A 309 9.92 -3.22 -0.28
CA THR A 309 9.11 -2.00 -0.28
C THR A 309 9.30 -1.18 1.01
N SER A 310 10.23 -1.54 1.90
CA SER A 310 10.43 -0.82 3.17
C SER A 310 11.69 0.03 3.22
N ASP A 311 12.70 -0.34 2.43
CA ASP A 311 14.05 0.19 2.56
C ASP A 311 14.47 1.04 1.38
N ILE A 312 15.07 2.19 1.71
CA ILE A 312 15.65 3.11 0.74
C ILE A 312 17.15 3.11 0.97
N TRP A 313 17.91 2.77 -0.07
CA TRP A 313 19.36 2.72 -0.01
C TRP A 313 19.93 4.03 -0.54
N LEU A 314 20.82 4.62 0.26
CA LEU A 314 21.48 5.92 0.02
C LEU A 314 22.97 5.78 -0.10
#